data_AF-A0A9E2EFZ7-F1
#
_entry.id   AF-A0A9E2EFZ7-F1
#
_cell.length_a   1.000
_cell.length_b   1.000
_cell.length_c   1.000
_cell.angle_alpha   90.00
_cell.angle_beta   90.00
_cell.angle_gamma   90.00
#
_symmetry.space_group_name_H-M   'P 1'
#
loop_
_entity.id
_entity.type
_entity.pdbx_description
1 polymer ?
#
loop_
_entity_poly.entity_id
_entity_poly.type
_entity_poly.pdbx_seq_one_letter_code
_entity_poly.pdbx_strand_id
1 'polypeptide(L)'
;MRSLLLRIFVSFWSIIVVTIIAAAMLGYFYAERVRETLQSFEVSDAMLGASASLRESGREGLTDWLRSLPDVTASLVYVLDERGQDLLGRKIPPPVALAVRRFGGPQLRPPPNRDAGNLRPARPFTQLVGPDNDVYTLFVLPPQGAVGRWLSERGGLGLAIIALLVSAAISYLLARAISRPIRQFRESAVAIAGGNLDTRVADRVGSRRDEIGLLAQDFDRMTGELQHAWLRQTELTRNVSHELRSPLARLRVALELARRKTGDLTELDKIDTETERLDELIGQILEYSRLDAGPPEDRARIDLQELIGSVAEDVRYEYGQAGGDTGIEFEADANGMVNGYPNALRSGVENVLRNAMQHNREGGKVDVRLGAEGSQLVVTIEDQGGGVAEHELDSIFEPFYRAKARQAGETVRGSGLGLAIASRAISLNDGALTARNTEHGLCVEIRLPSAG
;
A
#
# COMPACT_ATOMS: atom_id res chain seq x y z
N MET A 1 -3.42 -25.96 11.99
CA MET A 1 -2.25 -25.14 11.64
C MET A 1 -2.02 -25.25 10.13
N ARG A 2 -2.22 -24.18 9.35
CA ARG A 2 -1.97 -24.18 7.91
C ARG A 2 -1.05 -23.00 7.62
N SER A 3 0.25 -23.28 7.48
CA SER A 3 1.22 -22.21 7.40
C SER A 3 1.10 -21.40 6.12
N LEU A 4 1.36 -20.10 6.20
CA LEU A 4 1.43 -19.21 5.04
C LEU A 4 2.47 -19.73 4.04
N LEU A 5 3.59 -20.23 4.55
CA LEU A 5 4.61 -20.92 3.74
C LEU A 5 4.02 -22.14 3.04
N LEU A 6 3.26 -22.98 3.74
CA LEU A 6 2.59 -24.13 3.13
C LEU A 6 1.57 -23.70 2.07
N ARG A 7 0.83 -22.61 2.27
CA ARG A 7 -0.11 -22.10 1.25
C ARG A 7 0.60 -21.55 0.03
N ILE A 8 1.72 -20.84 0.20
CA ILE A 8 2.56 -20.38 -0.92
C ILE A 8 3.11 -21.60 -1.67
N PHE A 9 3.66 -22.55 -0.94
CA PHE A 9 4.21 -23.79 -1.48
C PHE A 9 3.14 -24.60 -2.24
N VAL A 10 2.00 -24.85 -1.62
CA VAL A 10 0.89 -25.60 -2.25
C VAL A 10 0.33 -24.84 -3.44
N SER A 11 0.19 -23.51 -3.40
CA SER A 11 -0.24 -22.72 -4.56
C SER A 11 0.72 -22.87 -5.72
N PHE A 12 2.03 -22.80 -5.47
CA PHE A 12 3.07 -22.96 -6.49
C PHE A 12 3.05 -24.36 -7.10
N TRP A 13 2.99 -25.40 -6.26
CA TRP A 13 2.87 -26.79 -6.71
C TRP A 13 1.55 -27.06 -7.43
N SER A 14 0.45 -26.41 -7.03
CA SER A 14 -0.83 -26.52 -7.71
C SER A 14 -0.77 -25.93 -9.12
N ILE A 15 -0.08 -24.80 -9.31
CA ILE A 15 0.17 -24.24 -10.66
C ILE A 15 0.90 -25.27 -11.52
N ILE A 16 1.99 -25.86 -11.00
CA ILE A 16 2.79 -26.85 -11.73
C ILE A 16 1.93 -28.07 -12.10
N VAL A 17 1.22 -28.65 -11.12
CA VAL A 17 0.41 -29.85 -11.33
C VAL A 17 -0.74 -29.58 -12.32
N VAL A 18 -1.47 -28.47 -12.17
CA VAL A 18 -2.55 -28.12 -13.10
C VAL A 18 -2.01 -27.90 -14.52
N THR A 19 -0.84 -27.26 -14.64
CA THR A 19 -0.19 -27.04 -15.94
C THR A 19 0.21 -28.37 -16.59
N ILE A 20 0.79 -29.30 -15.82
CA ILE A 20 1.19 -30.63 -16.32
C ILE A 20 -0.05 -31.45 -16.72
N ILE A 21 -1.10 -31.46 -15.89
CA ILE A 21 -2.34 -32.19 -16.17
C ILE A 21 -3.01 -31.63 -17.42
N ALA A 22 -3.13 -30.31 -17.56
CA ALA A 22 -3.70 -29.67 -18.74
C ALA A 22 -2.92 -30.04 -20.00
N ALA A 23 -1.58 -30.01 -19.95
CA ALA A 23 -0.73 -30.42 -21.05
C ALA A 23 -0.91 -31.91 -21.42
N ALA A 24 -0.94 -32.79 -20.42
CA ALA A 24 -1.12 -34.22 -20.62
C ALA A 24 -2.50 -34.58 -21.17
N MET A 25 -3.57 -33.98 -20.64
CA MET A 25 -4.95 -34.24 -21.05
C MET A 25 -5.19 -33.78 -22.49
N LEU A 26 -4.69 -32.60 -22.87
CA LEU A 26 -4.79 -32.12 -24.25
C LEU A 26 -3.99 -33.01 -25.22
N GLY A 27 -2.78 -33.42 -24.82
CA GLY A 27 -1.96 -34.36 -25.57
C GLY A 27 -2.65 -35.71 -25.79
N TYR A 28 -3.32 -36.22 -24.76
CA TYR A 28 -4.12 -37.45 -24.84
C TYR A 28 -5.30 -37.31 -25.81
N PHE A 29 -6.16 -36.29 -25.65
CA PHE A 29 -7.30 -36.08 -26.55
C PHE A 29 -6.88 -35.91 -28.01
N TYR A 30 -5.75 -35.24 -28.26
CA TYR A 30 -5.22 -35.10 -29.61
C TYR A 30 -4.70 -36.43 -30.16
N ALA A 31 -3.92 -37.17 -29.35
CA ALA A 31 -3.42 -38.49 -29.74
C ALA A 31 -4.57 -39.46 -30.06
N GLU A 32 -5.66 -39.40 -29.30
CA GLU A 32 -6.86 -40.20 -29.54
C GLU A 32 -7.55 -39.79 -30.84
N ARG A 33 -7.74 -38.50 -31.09
CA ARG A 33 -8.35 -38.00 -32.33
C ARG A 33 -7.55 -38.38 -33.57
N VAL A 34 -6.22 -38.32 -33.47
CA VAL A 34 -5.33 -38.78 -34.54
C VAL A 34 -5.42 -40.30 -34.70
N ARG A 35 -5.44 -41.06 -33.59
CA ARG A 35 -5.58 -42.53 -33.62
C ARG A 35 -6.89 -42.95 -34.29
N GLU A 36 -8.02 -42.35 -33.96
CA GLU A 36 -9.32 -42.62 -34.58
C GLU A 36 -9.27 -42.39 -36.09
N THR A 37 -8.70 -41.25 -36.51
CA THR A 37 -8.56 -40.91 -37.94
C THR A 37 -7.67 -41.92 -38.67
N LEU A 38 -6.60 -42.39 -38.02
CA LEU A 38 -5.67 -43.38 -38.57
C LEU A 38 -6.23 -44.81 -38.60
N GLN A 39 -7.04 -45.19 -37.61
CA GLN A 39 -7.71 -46.49 -37.56
C GLN A 39 -8.81 -46.60 -38.61
N SER A 40 -9.50 -45.49 -38.91
CA SER A 40 -10.47 -45.43 -40.02
C SER A 40 -9.82 -45.46 -41.41
N PHE A 41 -8.51 -45.29 -41.47
CA PHE A 41 -7.77 -45.24 -42.72
C PHE A 41 -7.19 -46.61 -43.06
N GLU A 42 -7.94 -47.39 -43.84
CA GLU A 42 -7.40 -48.61 -44.44
C GLU A 42 -6.58 -48.28 -45.69
N VAL A 43 -5.35 -48.80 -45.72
CA VAL A 43 -4.45 -48.67 -46.88
C VAL A 43 -5.09 -49.22 -48.16
N SER A 44 -5.91 -50.28 -48.00
CA SER A 44 -6.68 -50.91 -49.07
C SER A 44 -7.72 -49.96 -49.67
N ASP A 45 -8.49 -49.25 -48.85
CA ASP A 45 -9.50 -48.30 -49.31
C ASP A 45 -8.88 -47.10 -50.03
N ALA A 46 -7.74 -46.62 -49.52
CA ALA A 46 -6.98 -45.57 -50.19
C ALA A 46 -6.45 -46.03 -51.56
N MET A 47 -5.98 -47.28 -51.66
CA MET A 47 -5.54 -47.87 -52.92
C MET A 47 -6.69 -48.07 -53.91
N LEU A 48 -7.85 -48.53 -53.43
CA LEU A 48 -9.05 -48.74 -54.25
C LEU A 48 -9.64 -47.42 -54.74
N GLY A 49 -9.75 -46.41 -53.87
CA GLY A 49 -10.21 -45.07 -54.22
C GLY A 49 -9.30 -44.40 -55.24
N ALA A 50 -7.98 -44.43 -55.01
CA ALA A 50 -7.00 -43.91 -55.97
C ALA A 50 -7.07 -44.62 -57.33
N SER A 51 -7.23 -45.95 -57.32
CA SER A 51 -7.37 -46.73 -58.55
C SER A 51 -8.66 -46.42 -59.31
N ALA A 52 -9.78 -46.27 -58.60
CA ALA A 52 -11.07 -45.94 -59.20
C ALA A 52 -11.04 -44.56 -59.85
N SER A 53 -10.59 -43.54 -59.12
CA SER A 53 -10.52 -42.16 -59.63
C SER A 53 -9.54 -42.01 -60.81
N LEU A 54 -8.42 -42.75 -60.80
CA LEU A 54 -7.50 -42.78 -61.93
C LEU A 54 -8.12 -43.44 -63.18
N ARG A 55 -8.95 -44.47 -63.01
CA ARG A 55 -9.63 -45.14 -64.13
C ARG A 55 -10.76 -44.29 -64.71
N GLU A 56 -11.44 -43.52 -63.87
CA GLU A 56 -12.62 -42.74 -64.27
C GLU A 56 -12.26 -41.40 -64.93
N SER A 57 -11.24 -40.69 -64.44
CA SER A 57 -10.90 -39.34 -64.92
C SER A 57 -9.40 -39.08 -65.01
N GLY A 58 -8.59 -40.13 -65.11
CA GLY A 58 -7.15 -40.01 -65.34
C GLY A 58 -6.42 -39.23 -64.24
N ARG A 59 -5.41 -38.45 -64.63
CA ARG A 59 -4.57 -37.66 -63.72
C ARG A 59 -5.35 -36.63 -62.91
N GLU A 60 -6.34 -35.97 -63.53
CA GLU A 60 -7.16 -34.95 -62.87
C GLU A 60 -8.03 -35.58 -61.79
N GLY A 61 -8.70 -36.69 -62.09
CA GLY A 61 -9.48 -37.45 -61.10
C GLY A 61 -8.67 -37.90 -59.90
N LEU A 62 -7.44 -38.37 -60.14
CA LEU A 62 -6.53 -38.76 -59.06
C LEU A 62 -6.09 -37.56 -58.19
N THR A 63 -5.91 -36.39 -58.80
CA THR A 63 -5.54 -35.16 -58.10
C THR A 63 -6.71 -34.62 -57.27
N ASP A 64 -7.93 -34.68 -57.81
CA ASP A 64 -9.14 -34.24 -57.11
C ASP A 64 -9.52 -35.19 -55.98
N TRP A 65 -9.34 -36.50 -56.17
CA TRP A 65 -9.47 -37.47 -55.10
C TRP A 65 -8.50 -37.19 -53.95
N LEU A 66 -7.22 -36.94 -54.24
CA LEU A 66 -6.24 -36.56 -53.22
C LEU A 66 -6.62 -35.29 -52.45
N ARG A 67 -7.25 -34.31 -53.12
CA ARG A 67 -7.75 -33.07 -52.49
C ARG A 67 -9.04 -33.29 -51.69
N SER A 68 -9.82 -34.32 -52.02
CA SER A 68 -11.06 -34.67 -51.31
C SER A 68 -10.82 -35.40 -49.98
N LEU A 69 -9.61 -35.96 -49.78
CA LEU A 69 -9.24 -36.63 -48.54
C LEU A 69 -9.15 -35.61 -47.38
N PRO A 70 -9.52 -36.02 -46.14
CA PRO A 70 -9.31 -35.18 -44.95
C PRO A 70 -7.84 -34.77 -44.80
N ASP A 71 -7.56 -33.56 -44.32
CA ASP A 71 -6.20 -32.99 -44.23
C ASP A 71 -5.16 -33.95 -43.61
N VAL A 72 -5.54 -34.64 -42.54
CA VAL A 72 -4.67 -35.61 -41.84
C VAL A 72 -4.34 -36.79 -42.75
N THR A 73 -5.32 -37.33 -43.47
CA THR A 73 -5.17 -38.45 -44.39
C THR A 73 -4.42 -38.06 -45.66
N ALA A 74 -4.77 -36.92 -46.26
CA ALA A 74 -4.09 -36.36 -47.41
C ALA A 74 -2.58 -36.18 -47.12
N SER A 75 -2.21 -35.82 -45.89
CA SER A 75 -0.81 -35.67 -45.48
C SER A 75 0.01 -36.97 -45.39
N LEU A 76 -0.66 -38.12 -45.40
CA LEU A 76 -0.04 -39.46 -45.30
C LEU A 76 0.08 -40.15 -46.66
N VAL A 77 -0.72 -39.72 -47.64
CA VAL A 77 -0.77 -40.29 -48.98
C VAL A 77 -0.01 -39.39 -49.96
N TYR A 78 1.03 -39.95 -50.59
CA TYR A 78 1.81 -39.29 -51.63
C TYR A 78 1.66 -40.07 -52.93
N VAL A 79 1.30 -39.36 -54.00
CA VAL A 79 1.22 -39.95 -55.34
C VAL A 79 2.25 -39.27 -56.21
N LEU A 80 3.21 -40.06 -56.67
CA LEU A 80 4.28 -39.60 -57.52
C LEU A 80 4.00 -39.96 -58.97
N ASP A 81 4.26 -39.02 -59.88
CA ASP A 81 4.24 -39.26 -61.32
C ASP A 81 5.51 -39.98 -61.80
N GLU A 82 5.59 -40.25 -63.12
CA GLU A 82 6.74 -40.94 -63.73
C GLU A 82 8.08 -40.20 -63.56
N ARG A 83 8.05 -38.90 -63.26
CA ARG A 83 9.22 -38.07 -63.01
C ARG A 83 9.59 -38.03 -61.52
N GLY A 84 8.86 -38.76 -60.68
CA GLY A 84 9.04 -38.80 -59.24
C GLY A 84 8.55 -37.54 -58.53
N GLN A 85 7.68 -36.73 -59.17
CA GLN A 85 7.13 -35.51 -58.58
C GLN A 85 5.76 -35.79 -57.95
N ASP A 86 5.47 -35.20 -56.79
CA ASP A 86 4.17 -35.30 -56.13
C ASP A 86 3.10 -34.55 -56.92
N LEU A 87 1.93 -35.18 -57.14
CA LEU A 87 0.82 -34.60 -57.91
C LEU A 87 0.28 -33.28 -57.31
N LEU A 88 0.42 -33.09 -55.99
CA LEU A 88 0.03 -31.85 -55.31
C LEU A 88 1.20 -30.86 -55.16
N GLY A 89 2.36 -31.15 -55.76
CA GLY A 89 3.55 -30.29 -55.69
C GLY A 89 4.18 -30.20 -54.29
N ARG A 90 3.88 -31.15 -53.40
CA ARG A 90 4.37 -31.11 -52.01
C ARG A 90 5.82 -31.57 -51.94
N LYS A 91 6.55 -31.08 -50.93
CA LYS A 91 7.91 -31.57 -50.63
C LYS A 91 7.84 -33.04 -50.20
N ILE A 92 8.57 -33.88 -50.92
CA ILE A 92 8.62 -35.33 -50.67
C ILE A 92 9.37 -35.59 -49.36
N PRO A 93 8.78 -36.32 -48.39
CA PRO A 93 9.44 -36.64 -47.13
C PRO A 93 10.71 -37.50 -47.32
N PRO A 94 11.72 -37.38 -46.44
CA PRO A 94 12.95 -38.15 -46.54
C PRO A 94 12.75 -39.69 -46.68
N PRO A 95 11.80 -40.33 -45.97
CA PRO A 95 11.53 -41.77 -46.16
C PRO A 95 11.05 -42.11 -47.57
N VAL A 96 10.19 -41.28 -48.17
CA VAL A 96 9.68 -41.48 -49.54
C VAL A 96 10.77 -41.20 -50.56
N ALA A 97 11.53 -40.12 -50.40
CA ALA A 97 12.65 -39.79 -51.27
C ALA A 97 13.71 -40.91 -51.28
N LEU A 98 14.00 -41.50 -50.11
CA LEU A 98 14.89 -42.65 -49.99
C LEU A 98 14.33 -43.89 -50.70
N ALA A 99 13.03 -44.16 -50.56
CA ALA A 99 12.36 -45.27 -51.23
C ALA A 99 12.38 -45.10 -52.75
N VAL A 100 12.07 -43.92 -53.27
CA VAL A 100 12.14 -43.59 -54.70
C VAL A 100 13.58 -43.74 -55.21
N ARG A 101 14.58 -43.26 -54.48
CA ARG A 101 15.99 -43.38 -54.88
C ARG A 101 16.51 -44.83 -54.84
N ARG A 102 15.99 -45.66 -53.93
CA ARG A 102 16.42 -47.05 -53.73
C ARG A 102 15.70 -48.03 -54.65
N PHE A 103 14.45 -47.76 -55.02
CA PHE A 103 13.58 -48.69 -55.75
C PHE A 103 13.00 -48.12 -57.06
N GLY A 104 13.17 -46.83 -57.34
CA GLY A 104 12.54 -46.10 -58.45
C GLY A 104 13.51 -45.60 -59.53
N GLY A 105 14.47 -46.43 -59.97
CA GLY A 105 15.22 -46.18 -61.21
C GLY A 105 14.32 -46.25 -62.47
N PRO A 106 14.83 -45.97 -63.71
CA PRO A 106 14.09 -45.61 -64.94
C PRO A 106 13.10 -46.63 -65.55
N GLN A 107 12.57 -47.55 -64.76
CA GLN A 107 11.56 -48.53 -65.13
C GLN A 107 10.44 -48.51 -64.08
N LEU A 108 9.79 -47.35 -63.95
CA LEU A 108 8.45 -47.27 -63.38
C LEU A 108 7.44 -48.04 -64.26
N ARG A 109 7.78 -48.32 -65.53
CA ARG A 109 7.12 -49.32 -66.35
C ARG A 109 7.20 -50.72 -65.70
N PRO A 110 6.14 -51.54 -65.80
CA PRO A 110 6.27 -52.96 -65.47
C PRO A 110 7.45 -53.54 -66.28
N PRO A 111 8.33 -54.36 -65.67
CA PRO A 111 9.46 -54.93 -66.41
C PRO A 111 8.92 -55.67 -67.64
N PRO A 112 9.46 -55.43 -68.85
CA PRO A 112 9.04 -56.18 -70.03
C PRO A 112 9.35 -57.65 -69.75
N ASN A 113 8.30 -58.46 -69.84
CA ASN A 113 8.24 -59.90 -69.72
C ASN A 113 9.62 -60.57 -69.52
N ARG A 114 10.05 -60.72 -68.26
CA ARG A 114 11.17 -61.59 -67.92
C ARG A 114 10.59 -62.95 -67.58
N ASP A 115 10.81 -63.90 -68.48
CA ASP A 115 10.47 -65.32 -68.37
C ASP A 115 11.20 -65.99 -67.19
N ALA A 116 10.87 -65.60 -65.96
CA ALA A 116 11.10 -66.37 -64.75
C ALA A 116 9.72 -66.62 -64.15
N GLY A 117 9.09 -67.71 -64.61
CA GLY A 117 7.73 -68.08 -64.23
C GLY A 117 7.57 -68.05 -62.71
N ASN A 118 6.67 -67.20 -62.23
CA ASN A 118 6.11 -67.06 -60.87
C ASN A 118 6.79 -66.11 -59.84
N LEU A 119 8.02 -65.61 -60.03
CA LEU A 119 8.67 -64.72 -59.05
C LEU A 119 8.71 -63.26 -59.52
N ARG A 120 7.92 -62.40 -58.86
CA ARG A 120 8.02 -60.94 -58.99
C ARG A 120 8.68 -60.38 -57.72
N PRO A 121 9.68 -59.49 -57.80
CA PRO A 121 10.22 -58.85 -56.61
C PRO A 121 9.11 -58.04 -55.94
N ALA A 122 8.89 -58.29 -54.64
CA ALA A 122 7.94 -57.51 -53.85
C ALA A 122 8.36 -56.04 -53.85
N ARG A 123 7.58 -55.18 -54.51
CA ARG A 123 7.77 -53.73 -54.42
C ARG A 123 7.13 -53.26 -53.12
N PRO A 124 7.81 -52.46 -52.28
CA PRO A 124 7.25 -51.98 -51.01
C PRO A 124 6.21 -50.85 -51.19
N PHE A 125 5.74 -50.61 -52.42
CA PHE A 125 4.80 -49.55 -52.78
C PHE A 125 3.85 -50.02 -53.89
N THR A 126 2.68 -49.41 -53.94
CA THR A 126 1.65 -49.73 -54.94
C THR A 126 1.79 -48.84 -56.15
N GLN A 127 1.65 -49.41 -57.34
CA GLN A 127 1.64 -48.67 -58.58
C GLN A 127 0.24 -48.71 -59.19
N LEU A 128 -0.20 -47.56 -59.67
CA LEU A 128 -1.46 -47.36 -60.35
C LEU A 128 -1.14 -47.09 -61.82
N VAL A 129 -1.75 -47.86 -62.72
CA VAL A 129 -1.56 -47.69 -64.17
C VAL A 129 -2.83 -47.05 -64.73
N GLY A 130 -2.68 -45.89 -65.34
CA GLY A 130 -3.78 -45.14 -65.94
C GLY A 130 -4.23 -45.72 -67.29
N PRO A 131 -5.38 -45.25 -67.81
CA PRO A 131 -5.92 -45.67 -69.11
C PRO A 131 -4.93 -45.45 -70.27
N ASP A 132 -4.15 -44.37 -70.20
CA ASP A 132 -3.15 -43.98 -71.20
C ASP A 132 -1.77 -44.62 -70.96
N ASN A 133 -1.71 -45.65 -70.10
CA ASN A 133 -0.50 -46.38 -69.72
C ASN A 133 0.52 -45.55 -68.89
N ASP A 134 0.10 -44.39 -68.36
CA ASP A 134 0.83 -43.61 -67.37
C ASP A 134 0.94 -44.38 -66.04
N VAL A 135 2.13 -44.39 -65.41
CA VAL A 135 2.33 -45.06 -64.12
C VAL A 135 2.49 -44.05 -62.98
N TYR A 136 1.62 -44.18 -61.98
CA TYR A 136 1.67 -43.42 -60.73
C TYR A 136 2.10 -44.32 -59.57
N THR A 137 2.93 -43.82 -58.66
CA THR A 137 3.37 -44.57 -57.48
C THR A 137 2.74 -44.00 -56.22
N LEU A 138 1.96 -44.83 -55.52
CA LEU A 138 1.28 -44.49 -54.29
C LEU A 138 2.13 -44.90 -53.08
N PHE A 139 2.54 -43.90 -52.30
CA PHE A 139 3.18 -44.07 -51.00
C PHE A 139 2.21 -43.69 -49.90
N VAL A 140 1.95 -44.64 -49.00
CA VAL A 140 1.23 -44.41 -47.76
C VAL A 140 2.24 -44.48 -46.63
N LEU A 141 2.56 -43.36 -46.01
CA LEU A 141 3.49 -43.38 -44.88
C LEU A 141 2.75 -43.88 -43.63
N PRO A 142 3.41 -44.73 -42.82
CA PRO A 142 2.91 -44.95 -41.48
C PRO A 142 2.88 -43.60 -40.75
N PRO A 143 1.89 -43.38 -39.88
CA PRO A 143 1.78 -42.14 -39.11
C PRO A 143 3.00 -42.00 -38.20
N GLN A 144 4.05 -41.34 -38.68
CA GLN A 144 5.22 -41.07 -37.88
C GLN A 144 4.88 -39.94 -36.92
N GLY A 145 4.66 -40.31 -35.64
CA GLY A 145 4.69 -39.41 -34.48
C GLY A 145 3.96 -38.09 -34.66
N ALA A 146 2.63 -38.12 -34.86
CA ALA A 146 1.78 -36.93 -34.93
C ALA A 146 1.94 -35.96 -33.74
N VAL A 147 2.46 -36.46 -32.61
CA VAL A 147 2.83 -35.67 -31.43
C VAL A 147 3.89 -34.62 -31.76
N GLY A 148 4.93 -34.95 -32.54
CA GLY A 148 6.03 -34.04 -32.85
C GLY A 148 5.66 -32.89 -33.80
N ARG A 149 4.79 -33.17 -34.79
CA ARG A 149 4.32 -32.19 -35.78
C ARG A 149 3.27 -31.22 -35.21
N TRP A 150 2.49 -31.66 -34.22
CA TRP A 150 1.50 -30.80 -33.56
C TRP A 150 2.11 -29.83 -32.55
N LEU A 151 3.16 -30.26 -31.84
CA LEU A 151 4.00 -29.38 -31.02
C LEU A 151 4.59 -28.21 -31.82
N SER A 152 4.81 -28.37 -33.14
CA SER A 152 5.49 -27.37 -33.96
C SER A 152 4.61 -26.32 -34.64
N GLU A 153 3.29 -26.52 -34.84
CA GLU A 153 2.55 -25.63 -35.76
C GLU A 153 1.38 -24.84 -35.16
N ARG A 154 0.54 -25.39 -34.25
CA ARG A 154 -0.60 -24.62 -33.65
C ARG A 154 -1.02 -25.05 -32.24
N GLY A 155 -0.73 -26.28 -31.82
CA GLY A 155 -1.15 -26.83 -30.52
C GLY A 155 -0.40 -26.28 -29.31
N GLY A 156 0.90 -26.05 -29.46
CA GLY A 156 1.76 -25.54 -28.39
C GLY A 156 1.37 -24.15 -27.90
N LEU A 157 0.88 -23.28 -28.80
CA LEU A 157 0.46 -21.92 -28.44
C LEU A 157 -0.79 -21.92 -27.56
N GLY A 158 -1.80 -22.75 -27.87
CA GLY A 158 -3.00 -22.87 -27.04
C GLY A 158 -2.69 -23.38 -25.63
N LEU A 159 -1.78 -24.36 -25.52
CA LEU A 159 -1.30 -24.86 -24.24
C LEU A 159 -0.56 -23.79 -23.43
N ALA A 160 0.33 -23.04 -24.07
CA ALA A 160 1.05 -21.96 -23.42
C ALA A 160 0.10 -20.88 -22.88
N ILE A 161 -0.94 -20.51 -23.64
CA ILE A 161 -1.93 -19.52 -23.22
C ILE A 161 -2.74 -20.01 -22.01
N ILE A 162 -3.24 -21.25 -22.04
CA ILE A 162 -4.01 -21.81 -20.91
C ILE A 162 -3.14 -21.88 -19.65
N ALA A 163 -1.92 -22.39 -19.77
CA ALA A 163 -0.96 -22.45 -18.68
C ALA A 163 -0.67 -21.04 -18.10
N LEU A 164 -0.50 -20.04 -18.98
CA LEU A 164 -0.29 -18.65 -18.58
C LEU A 164 -1.50 -18.10 -17.82
N LEU A 165 -2.72 -18.34 -18.31
CA LEU A 165 -3.95 -17.84 -17.66
C LEU A 165 -4.16 -18.47 -16.28
N VAL A 166 -3.96 -19.78 -16.14
CA VAL A 166 -4.08 -20.48 -14.86
C VAL A 166 -3.01 -20.00 -13.88
N SER A 167 -1.76 -19.88 -14.34
CA SER A 167 -0.66 -19.36 -13.53
C SER A 167 -0.93 -17.92 -13.07
N ALA A 168 -1.41 -17.06 -13.98
CA ALA A 168 -1.78 -15.68 -13.66
C ALA A 168 -2.93 -15.63 -12.64
N ALA A 169 -3.96 -16.46 -12.79
CA ALA A 169 -5.09 -16.50 -11.86
C ALA A 169 -4.67 -16.91 -10.45
N ILE A 170 -3.89 -18.00 -10.31
CA ILE A 170 -3.42 -18.47 -8.99
C ILE A 170 -2.44 -17.45 -8.38
N SER A 171 -1.53 -16.90 -9.19
CA SER A 171 -0.58 -15.88 -8.74
C SER A 171 -1.29 -14.62 -8.25
N TYR A 172 -2.32 -14.17 -8.96
CA TYR A 172 -3.15 -13.02 -8.55
C TYR A 172 -3.89 -13.28 -7.23
N LEU A 173 -4.50 -14.46 -7.07
CA LEU A 173 -5.18 -14.84 -5.83
C LEU A 173 -4.21 -14.87 -4.64
N LEU A 174 -3.02 -15.43 -4.84
CA LEU A 174 -1.97 -15.47 -3.82
C LEU A 174 -1.47 -14.07 -3.45
N ALA A 175 -1.18 -13.24 -4.46
CA ALA A 175 -0.76 -11.86 -4.27
C ALA A 175 -1.83 -11.06 -3.50
N ARG A 176 -3.11 -11.24 -3.83
CA ARG A 176 -4.22 -10.59 -3.12
C ARG A 176 -4.37 -11.09 -1.68
N ALA A 177 -4.17 -12.38 -1.43
CA ALA A 177 -4.23 -12.98 -0.09
C ALA A 177 -3.14 -12.48 0.86
N ILE A 178 -1.97 -12.08 0.33
CA ILE A 178 -0.83 -11.57 1.11
C ILE A 178 -0.84 -10.04 1.19
N SER A 179 -1.07 -9.34 0.07
CA SER A 179 -0.96 -7.88 0.01
C SER A 179 -2.05 -7.16 0.79
N ARG A 180 -3.27 -7.71 0.81
CA ARG A 180 -4.40 -7.11 1.53
C ARG A 180 -4.14 -6.97 3.04
N PRO A 181 -3.75 -8.03 3.79
CA PRO A 181 -3.44 -7.89 5.21
C PRO A 181 -2.24 -6.98 5.46
N ILE A 182 -1.17 -7.04 4.66
CA ILE A 182 -0.01 -6.13 4.82
C ILE A 182 -0.44 -4.66 4.78
N ARG A 183 -1.35 -4.30 3.87
CA ARG A 183 -1.87 -2.94 3.79
C ARG A 183 -2.66 -2.55 5.05
N GLN A 184 -3.46 -3.47 5.60
CA GLN A 184 -4.20 -3.26 6.84
C GLN A 184 -3.28 -3.07 8.05
N PHE A 185 -2.18 -3.82 8.14
CA PHE A 185 -1.13 -3.60 9.14
C PHE A 185 -0.50 -2.22 8.99
N ARG A 186 -0.13 -1.82 7.76
CA ARG A 186 0.43 -0.49 7.49
C ARG A 186 -0.52 0.64 7.92
N GLU A 187 -1.78 0.57 7.51
CA GLU A 187 -2.80 1.55 7.86
C GLU A 187 -2.99 1.66 9.38
N SER A 188 -2.96 0.52 10.08
CA SER A 188 -3.12 0.49 11.54
C SER A 188 -1.86 1.00 12.27
N ALA A 189 -0.67 0.69 11.77
CA ALA A 189 0.58 1.22 12.29
C ALA A 189 0.66 2.75 12.14
N VAL A 190 0.22 3.29 11.00
CA VAL A 190 0.12 4.74 10.79
C VAL A 190 -0.88 5.38 11.75
N ALA A 191 -2.05 4.76 11.96
CA ALA A 191 -3.04 5.25 12.92
C ALA A 191 -2.50 5.26 14.37
N ILE A 192 -1.80 4.21 14.78
CA ILE A 192 -1.15 4.10 16.09
C ILE A 192 -0.05 5.15 16.25
N ALA A 193 0.77 5.35 15.21
CA ALA A 193 1.79 6.40 15.21
C ALA A 193 1.18 7.81 15.28
N GLY A 194 -0.05 7.99 14.77
CA GLY A 194 -0.86 9.20 14.93
C GLY A 194 -1.57 9.32 16.29
N GLY A 195 -1.29 8.43 17.25
CA GLY A 195 -1.85 8.49 18.61
C GLY A 195 -3.13 7.68 18.83
N ASN A 196 -3.69 7.02 17.81
CA ASN A 196 -4.90 6.22 17.96
C ASN A 196 -4.56 4.79 18.46
N LEU A 197 -4.34 4.67 19.76
CA LEU A 197 -3.98 3.42 20.44
C LEU A 197 -5.17 2.44 20.63
N ASP A 198 -6.40 2.85 20.32
CA ASP A 198 -7.58 1.95 20.34
C ASP A 198 -7.70 1.10 19.08
N THR A 199 -6.87 1.37 18.06
CA THR A 199 -6.84 0.59 16.84
C THR A 199 -6.46 -0.87 17.13
N ARG A 200 -7.24 -1.82 16.62
CA ARG A 200 -6.95 -3.26 16.68
C ARG A 200 -6.87 -3.84 15.26
N VAL A 201 -5.77 -4.53 14.97
CA VAL A 201 -5.50 -5.14 13.66
C VAL A 201 -6.28 -6.43 13.48
N ALA A 202 -6.50 -7.21 14.55
CA ALA A 202 -7.25 -8.46 14.47
C ALA A 202 -8.67 -8.27 13.92
N ASP A 203 -9.33 -7.16 14.25
CA ASP A 203 -10.68 -6.85 13.78
C ASP A 203 -10.72 -6.61 12.26
N ARG A 204 -9.65 -6.02 11.70
CA ARG A 204 -9.56 -5.67 10.26
C ARG A 204 -9.11 -6.86 9.41
N VAL A 205 -8.23 -7.70 9.95
CA VAL A 205 -7.68 -8.88 9.27
C VAL A 205 -8.63 -10.08 9.37
N GLY A 206 -9.57 -10.04 10.32
CA GLY A 206 -10.59 -11.06 10.58
C GLY A 206 -10.05 -12.25 11.38
N SER A 207 -10.94 -13.19 11.72
CA SER A 207 -10.66 -14.37 12.56
C SER A 207 -9.80 -15.44 11.86
N ARG A 208 -8.63 -15.05 11.37
CA ARG A 208 -7.69 -15.94 10.69
C ARG A 208 -6.97 -16.80 11.73
N ARG A 209 -6.79 -18.08 11.41
CA ARG A 209 -6.05 -19.06 12.23
C ARG A 209 -4.73 -19.46 11.57
N ASP A 210 -4.13 -18.53 10.84
CA ASP A 210 -2.81 -18.64 10.21
C ASP A 210 -1.81 -17.68 10.87
N GLU A 211 -0.56 -17.68 10.43
CA GLU A 211 0.52 -16.85 10.98
C GLU A 211 0.20 -15.35 10.91
N ILE A 212 -0.57 -14.93 9.91
CA ILE A 212 -1.02 -13.53 9.81
C ILE A 212 -2.00 -13.19 10.93
N GLY A 213 -2.89 -14.13 11.30
CA GLY A 213 -3.75 -13.98 12.46
C GLY A 213 -2.97 -13.97 13.78
N LEU A 214 -1.93 -14.79 13.91
CA LEU A 214 -1.07 -14.79 15.09
C LEU A 214 -0.29 -13.47 15.21
N LEU A 215 0.28 -13.00 14.10
CA LEU A 215 0.95 -11.69 14.02
C LEU A 215 -0.01 -10.54 14.38
N ALA A 216 -1.29 -10.62 13.98
CA ALA A 216 -2.28 -9.62 14.35
C ALA A 216 -2.51 -9.59 15.88
N GLN A 217 -2.56 -10.75 16.52
CA GLN A 217 -2.68 -10.84 17.98
C GLN A 217 -1.45 -10.31 18.71
N ASP A 218 -0.25 -10.62 18.23
CA ASP A 218 0.99 -10.11 18.82
C ASP A 218 1.13 -8.59 18.63
N PHE A 219 0.71 -8.08 17.47
CA PHE A 219 0.63 -6.64 17.21
C PHE A 219 -0.37 -5.95 18.14
N ASP A 220 -1.57 -6.51 18.31
CA ASP A 220 -2.59 -5.97 19.22
C ASP A 220 -2.13 -6.02 20.69
N ARG A 221 -1.37 -7.04 21.09
CA ARG A 221 -0.74 -7.11 22.42
C ARG A 221 0.26 -5.98 22.62
N MET A 222 1.15 -5.74 21.65
CA MET A 222 2.10 -4.63 21.69
C MET A 222 1.37 -3.27 21.77
N THR A 223 0.31 -3.06 21.00
CA THR A 223 -0.51 -1.84 21.07
C THR A 223 -1.17 -1.68 22.44
N GLY A 224 -1.69 -2.76 23.02
CA GLY A 224 -2.25 -2.75 24.38
C GLY A 224 -1.20 -2.40 25.44
N GLU A 225 0.02 -2.95 25.35
CA GLU A 225 1.12 -2.61 26.25
C GLU A 225 1.54 -1.14 26.14
N LEU A 226 1.57 -0.59 24.92
CA LEU A 226 1.80 0.84 24.69
C LEU A 226 0.70 1.70 25.34
N GLN A 227 -0.58 1.33 25.15
CA GLN A 227 -1.71 2.01 25.77
C GLN A 227 -1.61 1.98 27.30
N HIS A 228 -1.27 0.84 27.90
CA HIS A 228 -1.07 0.71 29.34
C HIS A 228 0.15 1.50 29.85
N ALA A 229 1.25 1.55 29.09
CA ALA A 229 2.41 2.35 29.46
C ALA A 229 2.06 3.84 29.49
N TRP A 230 1.33 4.31 28.48
CA TRP A 230 0.91 5.69 28.36
C TRP A 230 -0.08 6.09 29.47
N LEU A 231 -1.10 5.26 29.75
CA LEU A 231 -2.04 5.50 30.86
C LEU A 231 -1.32 5.59 32.21
N ARG A 232 -0.33 4.71 32.46
CA ARG A 232 0.47 4.75 33.70
C ARG A 232 1.32 6.01 33.81
N GLN A 233 1.89 6.49 32.70
CA GLN A 233 2.64 7.74 32.69
C GLN A 233 1.73 8.92 33.09
N THR A 234 0.53 9.00 32.52
CA THR A 234 -0.47 10.03 32.86
C THR A 234 -0.90 9.97 34.31
N GLU A 235 -1.19 8.78 34.83
CA GLU A 235 -1.58 8.57 36.22
C GLU A 235 -0.44 8.95 37.18
N LEU A 236 0.80 8.59 36.85
CA LEU A 236 1.97 8.95 37.63
C LEU A 236 2.12 10.47 37.71
N THR A 237 2.03 11.19 36.60
CA THR A 237 2.14 12.65 36.61
C THR A 237 1.02 13.28 37.45
N ARG A 238 -0.21 12.76 37.35
CA ARG A 238 -1.33 13.20 38.19
C ARG A 238 -1.08 12.94 39.68
N ASN A 239 -0.56 11.78 40.05
CA ASN A 239 -0.30 11.45 41.45
C ASN A 239 0.85 12.29 42.02
N VAL A 240 1.93 12.48 41.26
CA VAL A 240 3.04 13.38 41.62
C VAL A 240 2.52 14.81 41.85
N SER A 241 1.50 15.26 41.10
CA SER A 241 0.85 16.56 41.32
C SER A 241 0.35 16.73 42.76
N HIS A 242 -0.44 15.76 43.20
CA HIS A 242 -1.14 15.82 44.46
C HIS A 242 -0.15 15.68 45.63
N GLU A 243 0.85 14.82 45.46
CA GLU A 243 1.91 14.59 46.45
C GLU A 243 2.87 15.78 46.58
N LEU A 244 3.07 16.61 45.54
CA LEU A 244 3.92 17.81 45.63
C LEU A 244 3.17 19.05 46.12
N ARG A 245 1.88 19.19 45.83
CA ARG A 245 1.08 20.34 46.30
C ARG A 245 0.90 20.34 47.84
N SER A 246 0.80 19.15 48.44
CA SER A 246 0.67 18.96 49.89
C SER A 246 1.86 19.49 50.72
N PRO A 247 3.14 19.14 50.42
CA PRO A 247 4.30 19.70 51.11
C PRO A 247 4.47 21.20 50.82
N LEU A 248 4.16 21.70 49.62
CA LEU A 248 4.19 23.14 49.33
C LEU A 248 3.22 23.92 50.22
N ALA A 249 1.98 23.44 50.37
CA ALA A 249 1.00 24.07 51.26
C ALA A 249 1.49 24.09 52.72
N ARG A 250 2.12 23.01 53.19
CA ARG A 250 2.74 22.98 54.53
C ARG A 250 3.90 23.95 54.67
N LEU A 251 4.70 24.13 53.62
CA LEU A 251 5.85 25.04 53.61
C LEU A 251 5.37 26.50 53.68
N ARG A 252 4.32 26.87 52.95
CA ARG A 252 3.64 28.18 53.09
C ARG A 252 3.13 28.43 54.51
N VAL A 253 2.45 27.45 55.12
CA VAL A 253 1.99 27.58 56.52
C VAL A 253 3.16 27.75 57.50
N ALA A 254 4.27 27.04 57.28
CA ALA A 254 5.47 27.18 58.11
C ALA A 254 6.11 28.57 57.94
N LEU A 255 6.14 29.13 56.73
CA LEU A 255 6.61 30.49 56.45
C LEU A 255 5.72 31.54 57.12
N GLU A 256 4.40 31.41 57.01
CA GLU A 256 3.43 32.29 57.67
C GLU A 256 3.64 32.32 59.20
N LEU A 257 3.85 31.14 59.80
CA LEU A 257 4.15 31.01 61.23
C LEU A 257 5.53 31.60 61.59
N ALA A 258 6.52 31.47 60.72
CA ALA A 258 7.85 32.05 60.89
C ALA A 258 7.81 33.59 60.81
N ARG A 259 7.06 34.17 59.85
CA ARG A 259 6.82 35.62 59.75
C ARG A 259 6.20 36.15 61.04
N ARG A 260 5.18 35.47 61.57
CA ARG A 260 4.53 35.86 62.84
C ARG A 260 5.47 35.84 64.05
N LYS A 261 6.47 34.96 64.08
CA LYS A 261 7.43 34.85 65.20
C LYS A 261 8.62 35.78 65.09
N THR A 262 9.11 36.03 63.89
CA THR A 262 10.43 36.66 63.66
C THR A 262 10.33 38.06 63.08
N GLY A 263 9.12 38.50 62.72
CA GLY A 263 8.90 39.72 61.95
C GLY A 263 9.09 39.49 60.45
N ASP A 264 8.95 40.55 59.68
CA ASP A 264 9.12 40.49 58.21
C ASP A 264 10.61 40.50 57.87
N LEU A 265 11.10 39.35 57.41
CA LEU A 265 12.48 39.19 56.96
C LEU A 265 12.47 39.04 55.44
N THR A 266 13.36 39.75 54.75
CA THR A 266 13.57 39.65 53.30
C THR A 266 13.79 38.22 52.81
N GLU A 267 14.33 37.37 53.68
CA GLU A 267 14.61 35.97 53.38
C GLU A 267 13.35 35.10 53.43
N LEU A 268 12.36 35.46 54.25
CA LEU A 268 11.05 34.81 54.25
C LEU A 268 10.26 35.19 52.99
N ASP A 269 10.32 36.44 52.56
CA ASP A 269 9.72 36.89 51.28
C ASP A 269 10.30 36.13 50.08
N LYS A 270 11.62 35.95 50.04
CA LYS A 270 12.28 35.18 48.98
C LYS A 270 11.83 33.72 48.96
N ILE A 271 11.73 33.06 50.13
CA ILE A 271 11.29 31.66 50.19
C ILE A 271 9.82 31.55 49.80
N ASP A 272 8.98 32.51 50.18
CA ASP A 272 7.56 32.55 49.82
C ASP A 272 7.39 32.70 48.29
N THR A 273 8.10 33.66 47.69
CA THR A 273 8.16 33.86 46.24
C THR A 273 8.64 32.60 45.50
N GLU A 274 9.68 31.93 46.00
CA GLU A 274 10.15 30.67 45.38
C GLU A 274 9.15 29.51 45.58
N THR A 275 8.38 29.52 46.67
CA THR A 275 7.32 28.53 46.91
C THR A 275 6.13 28.74 45.97
N GLU A 276 5.75 29.99 45.70
CA GLU A 276 4.79 30.36 44.64
C GLU A 276 5.28 29.92 43.28
N ARG A 277 6.54 30.23 42.94
CA ARG A 277 7.14 29.82 41.68
C ARG A 277 7.16 28.31 41.48
N LEU A 278 7.43 27.53 42.54
CA LEU A 278 7.39 26.07 42.48
C LEU A 278 5.97 25.53 42.26
N ASP A 279 4.96 26.13 42.89
CA ASP A 279 3.56 25.75 42.73
C ASP A 279 3.06 26.04 41.30
N GLU A 280 3.44 27.20 40.73
CA GLU A 280 3.19 27.53 39.33
C GLU A 280 3.87 26.55 38.36
N LEU A 281 5.16 26.27 38.57
CA LEU A 281 5.94 25.30 37.78
C LEU A 281 5.30 23.92 37.80
N ILE A 282 4.91 23.44 38.98
CA ILE A 282 4.20 22.17 39.11
C ILE A 282 2.88 22.26 38.35
N GLY A 283 2.08 23.30 38.55
CA GLY A 283 0.83 23.50 37.80
C GLY A 283 1.02 23.35 36.28
N GLN A 284 2.04 24.01 35.73
CA GLN A 284 2.37 24.00 34.30
C GLN A 284 2.89 22.65 33.80
N ILE A 285 3.76 21.96 34.55
CA ILE A 285 4.24 20.61 34.17
C ILE A 285 3.06 19.65 34.07
N LEU A 286 2.13 19.75 34.99
CA LEU A 286 0.97 18.86 35.05
C LEU A 286 -0.04 19.17 33.96
N GLU A 287 -0.24 20.46 33.66
CA GLU A 287 -1.04 20.87 32.52
C GLU A 287 -0.45 20.38 31.21
N TYR A 288 0.85 20.59 31.00
CA TYR A 288 1.56 20.06 29.84
C TYR A 288 1.40 18.55 29.73
N SER A 289 1.59 17.80 30.82
CA SER A 289 1.43 16.34 30.81
C SER A 289 -0.02 15.90 30.57
N ARG A 290 -1.02 16.64 31.05
CA ARG A 290 -2.45 16.33 30.78
C ARG A 290 -2.78 16.53 29.30
N LEU A 291 -2.27 17.60 28.69
CA LEU A 291 -2.43 17.84 27.26
C LEU A 291 -1.65 16.81 26.43
N ASP A 292 -0.43 16.46 26.84
CA ASP A 292 0.34 15.43 26.16
C ASP A 292 -0.37 14.07 26.17
N ALA A 293 -0.99 13.76 27.30
CA ALA A 293 -1.82 12.58 27.52
C ALA A 293 -3.25 12.66 26.93
N GLY A 294 -3.62 13.69 26.19
CA GLY A 294 -4.99 13.84 25.68
C GLY A 294 -6.00 14.21 26.79
N PRO A 295 -6.73 15.33 26.63
CA PRO A 295 -7.67 15.77 27.64
C PRO A 295 -8.87 14.78 27.76
N PRO A 296 -9.39 14.53 28.97
CA PRO A 296 -10.49 13.57 29.21
C PRO A 296 -11.88 14.08 28.77
N GLU A 297 -11.94 15.27 28.19
CA GLU A 297 -13.17 15.91 27.72
C GLU A 297 -13.49 15.51 26.29
N ASP A 298 -14.77 15.53 25.91
CA ASP A 298 -15.19 15.30 24.53
C ASP A 298 -14.98 16.56 23.68
N ARG A 299 -14.80 16.37 22.37
CA ARG A 299 -14.75 17.48 21.41
C ARG A 299 -16.13 18.14 21.30
N ALA A 300 -16.15 19.46 21.29
CA ALA A 300 -17.35 20.30 21.15
C ALA A 300 -17.13 21.38 20.09
N ARG A 301 -18.24 21.96 19.60
CA ARG A 301 -18.20 23.18 18.78
C ARG A 301 -17.96 24.38 19.68
N ILE A 302 -16.91 25.13 19.37
CA ILE A 302 -16.43 26.26 20.15
C ILE A 302 -16.52 27.51 19.28
N ASP A 303 -17.20 28.54 19.74
CA ASP A 303 -17.16 29.87 19.14
C ASP A 303 -15.81 30.52 19.50
N LEU A 304 -14.96 30.71 18.50
CA LEU A 304 -13.60 31.20 18.72
C LEU A 304 -13.58 32.68 19.13
N GLN A 305 -14.55 33.47 18.68
CA GLN A 305 -14.68 34.88 19.05
C GLN A 305 -15.05 35.03 20.53
N GLU A 306 -16.04 34.25 20.99
CA GLU A 306 -16.45 34.25 22.41
C GLU A 306 -15.32 33.75 23.32
N LEU A 307 -14.63 32.68 22.91
CA LEU A 307 -13.52 32.13 23.68
C LEU A 307 -12.38 33.16 23.83
N ILE A 308 -11.88 33.72 22.73
CA ILE A 308 -10.78 34.69 22.76
C ILE A 308 -11.19 35.95 23.53
N GLY A 309 -12.41 36.46 23.30
CA GLY A 309 -12.93 37.61 24.03
C GLY A 309 -12.92 37.38 25.54
N SER A 310 -13.43 36.24 26.00
CA SER A 310 -13.44 35.91 27.44
C SER A 310 -12.03 35.80 28.03
N VAL A 311 -11.10 35.15 27.33
CA VAL A 311 -9.71 35.00 27.80
C VAL A 311 -8.97 36.34 27.80
N ALA A 312 -9.18 37.18 26.80
CA ALA A 312 -8.60 38.51 26.73
C ALA A 312 -9.06 39.40 27.90
N GLU A 313 -10.34 39.31 28.30
CA GLU A 313 -10.86 40.01 29.47
C GLU A 313 -10.25 39.51 30.78
N ASP A 314 -10.16 38.19 30.97
CA ASP A 314 -9.57 37.58 32.16
C ASP A 314 -8.10 38.00 32.33
N VAL A 315 -7.30 37.91 31.25
CA VAL A 315 -5.89 38.32 31.28
C VAL A 315 -5.75 39.83 31.47
N ARG A 316 -6.62 40.65 30.85
CA ARG A 316 -6.63 42.11 31.05
C ARG A 316 -6.90 42.46 32.52
N TYR A 317 -7.82 41.77 33.19
CA TYR A 317 -8.11 41.99 34.61
C TYR A 317 -6.92 41.64 35.50
N GLU A 318 -6.25 40.51 35.23
CA GLU A 318 -5.09 40.06 36.00
C GLU A 318 -3.93 41.05 35.97
N TYR A 319 -3.59 41.57 34.78
CA TYR A 319 -2.48 42.52 34.61
C TYR A 319 -2.87 43.98 34.87
N GLY A 320 -4.16 44.33 34.77
CA GLY A 320 -4.65 45.69 35.06
C GLY A 320 -4.55 46.10 36.53
N GLN A 321 -4.56 45.13 37.46
CA GLN A 321 -4.37 45.36 38.90
C GLN A 321 -2.92 45.75 39.26
N ALA A 322 -1.96 45.60 38.32
CA ALA A 322 -0.53 45.85 38.55
C ALA A 322 -0.08 47.31 38.26
N GLY A 323 -1.01 48.23 37.94
CA GLY A 323 -0.71 49.67 37.88
C GLY A 323 -0.11 50.20 36.57
N GLY A 324 -0.21 49.45 35.47
CA GLY A 324 0.23 49.88 34.13
C GLY A 324 -0.92 49.99 33.13
N ASP A 325 -0.87 50.98 32.26
CA ASP A 325 -1.81 51.24 31.14
C ASP A 325 -1.61 50.25 29.96
N THR A 326 -1.27 49.00 30.26
CA THR A 326 -1.05 47.95 29.27
C THR A 326 -2.40 47.32 28.88
N GLY A 327 -2.86 47.63 27.67
CA GLY A 327 -4.16 47.20 27.15
C GLY A 327 -4.03 46.05 26.15
N ILE A 328 -4.91 45.04 26.29
CA ILE A 328 -5.19 44.07 25.23
C ILE A 328 -6.28 44.66 24.33
N GLU A 329 -6.00 44.87 23.05
CA GLU A 329 -6.98 45.27 22.04
C GLU A 329 -7.40 44.04 21.24
N PHE A 330 -8.69 43.71 21.27
CA PHE A 330 -9.24 42.56 20.55
C PHE A 330 -10.15 43.02 19.42
N GLU A 331 -9.77 42.67 18.20
CA GLU A 331 -10.55 42.90 16.98
C GLU A 331 -10.90 41.55 16.33
N ALA A 332 -12.16 41.38 15.96
CA ALA A 332 -12.65 40.18 15.30
C ALA A 332 -13.30 40.54 13.96
N ASP A 333 -12.61 40.21 12.87
CA ASP A 333 -13.07 40.42 11.50
C ASP A 333 -13.84 39.20 10.95
N ALA A 334 -13.76 38.07 11.66
CA ALA A 334 -14.44 36.83 11.33
C ALA A 334 -15.12 36.23 12.57
N ASN A 335 -16.24 35.54 12.34
CA ASN A 335 -16.84 34.61 13.30
C ASN A 335 -16.75 33.20 12.71
N GLY A 336 -16.30 32.23 13.51
CA GLY A 336 -16.25 30.84 13.11
C GLY A 336 -16.22 29.89 14.29
N MET A 337 -16.74 28.70 14.03
CA MET A 337 -16.76 27.61 14.97
C MET A 337 -15.53 26.73 14.76
N VAL A 338 -14.95 26.20 15.83
CA VAL A 338 -13.91 25.17 15.78
C VAL A 338 -14.42 23.93 16.48
N ASN A 339 -14.13 22.74 15.94
CA ASN A 339 -14.47 21.49 16.62
C ASN A 339 -13.24 20.99 17.41
N GLY A 340 -13.33 21.01 18.74
CA GLY A 340 -12.13 20.88 19.57
C GLY A 340 -12.42 20.65 21.04
N TYR A 341 -11.38 20.61 21.86
CA TYR A 341 -11.40 20.50 23.30
C TYR A 341 -11.43 21.90 23.91
N PRO A 342 -12.57 22.36 24.48
CA PRO A 342 -12.75 23.77 24.87
C PRO A 342 -11.74 24.25 25.92
N ASN A 343 -11.45 23.43 26.94
CA ASN A 343 -10.55 23.82 28.00
C ASN A 343 -9.09 23.81 27.53
N ALA A 344 -8.71 22.83 26.70
CA ALA A 344 -7.39 22.84 26.07
C ALA A 344 -7.20 24.09 25.19
N LEU A 345 -8.17 24.43 24.35
CA LEU A 345 -8.08 25.60 23.48
C LEU A 345 -8.02 26.91 24.28
N ARG A 346 -8.84 27.05 25.33
CA ARG A 346 -8.79 28.17 26.28
C ARG A 346 -7.40 28.30 26.89
N SER A 347 -6.86 27.23 27.46
CA SER A 347 -5.52 27.20 28.04
C SER A 347 -4.44 27.59 27.03
N GLY A 348 -4.55 27.12 25.78
CA GLY A 348 -3.60 27.46 24.74
C GLY A 348 -3.57 28.96 24.42
N VAL A 349 -4.74 29.56 24.22
CA VAL A 349 -4.87 31.01 23.97
C VAL A 349 -4.42 31.83 25.18
N GLU A 350 -4.81 31.40 26.39
CA GLU A 350 -4.42 32.07 27.64
C GLU A 350 -2.91 32.09 27.83
N ASN A 351 -2.22 30.97 27.56
CA ASN A 351 -0.77 30.90 27.66
C ASN A 351 -0.05 31.81 26.66
N VAL A 352 -0.58 31.96 25.43
CA VAL A 352 -0.01 32.90 24.44
C VAL A 352 -0.24 34.35 24.90
N LEU A 353 -1.44 34.70 25.37
CA LEU A 353 -1.75 36.05 25.83
C LEU A 353 -0.96 36.44 27.09
N ARG A 354 -0.83 35.53 28.06
CA ARG A 354 0.05 35.73 29.24
C ARG A 354 1.49 35.94 28.82
N ASN A 355 1.98 35.19 27.83
CA ASN A 355 3.33 35.35 27.31
C ASN A 355 3.52 36.73 26.64
N ALA A 356 2.58 37.13 25.78
CA ALA A 356 2.58 38.44 25.14
C ALA A 356 2.59 39.58 26.17
N MET A 357 1.76 39.50 27.21
CA MET A 357 1.72 40.48 28.30
C MET A 357 3.00 40.51 29.12
N GLN A 358 3.59 39.35 29.42
CA GLN A 358 4.81 39.23 30.21
C GLN A 358 6.06 39.78 29.51
N HIS A 359 6.11 39.67 28.18
CA HIS A 359 7.23 40.15 27.37
C HIS A 359 6.99 41.50 26.70
N ASN A 360 5.82 42.10 26.92
CA ASN A 360 5.50 43.42 26.39
C ASN A 360 6.38 44.50 27.03
N ARG A 361 6.57 45.62 26.32
CA ARG A 361 7.15 46.82 26.92
C ARG A 361 6.20 47.43 27.95
N GLU A 362 6.74 48.14 28.94
CA GLU A 362 5.93 48.90 29.90
C GLU A 362 5.02 49.92 29.18
N GLY A 363 3.72 49.87 29.45
CA GLY A 363 2.71 50.69 28.78
C GLY A 363 2.44 50.34 27.31
N GLY A 364 2.99 49.22 26.83
CA GLY A 364 2.70 48.67 25.50
C GLY A 364 1.31 48.08 25.39
N LYS A 365 0.84 47.92 24.15
CA LYS A 365 -0.42 47.22 23.85
C LYS A 365 -0.16 45.84 23.28
N VAL A 366 -1.09 44.92 23.49
CA VAL A 366 -1.10 43.60 22.83
C VAL A 366 -2.29 43.58 21.87
N ASP A 367 -2.00 43.43 20.60
CA ASP A 367 -3.01 43.43 19.53
C ASP A 367 -3.43 42.00 19.23
N VAL A 368 -4.71 41.70 19.38
CA VAL A 368 -5.29 40.38 19.13
C VAL A 368 -6.29 40.50 17.99
N ARG A 369 -6.01 39.85 16.86
CA ARG A 369 -6.89 39.83 15.68
C ARG A 369 -7.39 38.43 15.37
N LEU A 370 -8.68 38.30 15.11
CA LEU A 370 -9.30 37.08 14.58
C LEU A 370 -9.75 37.31 13.14
N GLY A 371 -9.16 36.56 12.21
CA GLY A 371 -9.51 36.56 10.79
C GLY A 371 -9.83 35.16 10.26
N ALA A 372 -10.21 35.09 8.98
CA ALA A 372 -10.46 33.84 8.27
C ALA A 372 -9.68 33.79 6.95
N GLU A 373 -8.93 32.72 6.75
CA GLU A 373 -8.19 32.44 5.52
C GLU A 373 -8.69 31.12 4.91
N GLY A 374 -9.57 31.21 3.92
CA GLY A 374 -10.14 30.05 3.22
C GLY A 374 -10.98 29.17 4.16
N SER A 375 -10.43 28.02 4.57
CA SER A 375 -11.08 27.05 5.47
C SER A 375 -10.52 27.07 6.90
N GLN A 376 -9.67 28.04 7.22
CA GLN A 376 -9.02 28.17 8.52
C GLN A 376 -9.37 29.50 9.18
N LEU A 377 -9.53 29.47 10.50
CA LEU A 377 -9.55 30.65 11.35
C LEU A 377 -8.12 30.94 11.81
N VAL A 378 -7.73 32.21 11.71
CA VAL A 378 -6.38 32.67 12.05
C VAL A 378 -6.49 33.68 13.18
N VAL A 379 -5.85 33.37 14.30
CA VAL A 379 -5.71 34.28 15.44
C VAL A 379 -4.29 34.79 15.44
N THR A 380 -4.13 36.10 15.46
CA THR A 380 -2.82 36.77 15.53
C THR A 380 -2.74 37.53 16.85
N ILE A 381 -1.71 37.25 17.64
CA ILE A 381 -1.43 37.92 18.90
C ILE A 381 -0.06 38.58 18.76
N GLU A 382 -0.02 39.90 18.75
CA GLU A 382 1.20 40.69 18.56
C GLU A 382 1.49 41.53 19.81
N ASP A 383 2.71 41.37 20.35
CA ASP A 383 3.25 42.23 21.41
C ASP A 383 4.20 43.30 20.86
N GLN A 384 4.52 44.28 21.71
CA GLN A 384 5.45 45.37 21.41
C GLN A 384 6.78 45.21 22.20
N GLY A 385 7.18 43.96 22.43
CA GLY A 385 8.36 43.58 23.20
C GLY A 385 9.66 43.54 22.40
N GLY A 386 10.70 42.93 22.98
CA GLY A 386 12.04 42.83 22.39
C GLY A 386 12.20 41.79 21.26
N GLY A 387 11.13 41.06 20.91
CA GLY A 387 11.16 39.95 19.97
C GLY A 387 12.07 38.79 20.41
N VAL A 388 12.33 37.85 19.49
CA VAL A 388 13.17 36.66 19.69
C VAL A 388 14.22 36.58 18.58
N ALA A 389 15.39 35.97 18.82
CA ALA A 389 16.35 35.78 17.72
C ALA A 389 15.77 34.83 16.65
N GLU A 390 16.01 35.12 15.36
CA GLU A 390 15.39 34.38 14.24
C GLU A 390 15.62 32.86 14.30
N HIS A 391 16.79 32.43 14.79
CA HIS A 391 17.14 31.01 14.93
C HIS A 391 16.51 30.33 16.16
N GLU A 392 15.88 31.09 17.05
CA GLU A 392 15.21 30.59 18.25
C GLU A 392 13.68 30.53 18.07
N LEU A 393 13.11 31.10 17.00
CA LEU A 393 11.66 31.21 16.76
C LEU A 393 10.92 29.87 16.76
N ASP A 394 11.54 28.80 16.26
CA ASP A 394 10.95 27.45 16.32
C ASP A 394 11.11 26.83 17.70
N SER A 395 12.24 27.10 18.36
CA SER A 395 12.62 26.50 19.64
C SER A 395 11.83 27.06 20.83
N ILE A 396 11.22 28.25 20.71
CA ILE A 396 10.41 28.84 21.81
C ILE A 396 9.19 28.01 22.19
N PHE A 397 8.76 27.10 21.31
CA PHE A 397 7.66 26.17 21.57
C PHE A 397 8.12 24.88 22.25
N GLU A 398 9.42 24.66 22.43
CA GLU A 398 9.95 23.49 23.12
C GLU A 398 9.80 23.60 24.65
N PRO A 399 9.45 22.50 25.35
CA PRO A 399 9.32 22.51 26.81
C PRO A 399 10.62 22.91 27.51
N PHE A 400 10.52 23.77 28.52
CA PHE A 400 11.65 24.30 29.31
C PHE A 400 12.64 25.16 28.53
N TYR A 401 12.35 25.46 27.26
CA TYR A 401 13.18 26.34 26.46
C TYR A 401 12.99 27.80 26.88
N ARG A 402 14.09 28.55 26.92
CA ARG A 402 14.10 29.98 27.22
C ARG A 402 15.06 30.65 26.27
N ALA A 403 14.56 31.56 25.43
CA ALA A 403 15.40 32.42 24.61
C ALA A 403 16.33 33.23 25.51
N LYS A 404 17.61 33.32 25.15
CA LYS A 404 18.58 34.08 25.94
C LYS A 404 18.31 35.58 25.76
N ALA A 405 17.76 36.22 26.80
CA ALA A 405 17.56 37.67 26.80
C ALA A 405 18.89 38.39 26.49
N ARG A 406 18.85 39.38 25.58
CA ARG A 406 19.99 40.24 25.22
C ARG A 406 20.46 41.15 26.36
N GLN A 407 19.71 41.27 27.45
CA GLN A 407 20.07 42.09 28.61
C GLN A 407 20.47 41.22 29.81
N ALA A 408 21.75 41.32 30.16
CA ALA A 408 22.31 40.74 31.37
C ALA A 408 21.79 41.50 32.60
N GLY A 409 20.85 40.89 33.34
CA GLY A 409 20.49 41.38 34.68
C GLY A 409 19.03 41.22 35.07
N GLU A 410 18.10 41.07 34.13
CA GLU A 410 16.68 40.90 34.45
C GLU A 410 16.32 39.43 34.64
N THR A 411 15.81 39.11 35.83
CA THR A 411 15.17 37.83 36.13
C THR A 411 13.78 37.84 35.48
N VAL A 412 13.73 37.62 34.16
CA VAL A 412 12.46 37.43 33.46
C VAL A 412 11.76 36.20 34.07
N ARG A 413 10.62 36.45 34.73
CA ARG A 413 9.71 35.43 35.30
C ARG A 413 9.27 34.48 34.18
N GLY A 414 9.10 33.20 34.49
CA GLY A 414 8.63 32.19 33.53
C GLY A 414 9.43 30.89 33.55
N SER A 415 8.73 29.77 33.41
CA SER A 415 9.25 28.40 33.42
C SER A 415 9.74 27.88 32.06
N GLY A 416 9.40 28.56 30.97
CA GLY A 416 9.58 28.04 29.60
C GLY A 416 8.54 26.98 29.21
N LEU A 417 7.46 26.80 29.99
CA LEU A 417 6.39 25.85 29.67
C LEU A 417 5.18 26.49 28.99
N GLY A 418 4.95 27.80 29.14
CA GLY A 418 3.73 28.45 28.65
C GLY A 418 3.50 28.28 27.14
N LEU A 419 4.46 28.66 26.30
CA LEU A 419 4.36 28.50 24.85
C LEU A 419 4.37 27.01 24.41
N ALA A 420 5.00 26.12 25.18
CA ALA A 420 4.94 24.68 24.94
C ALA A 420 3.54 24.10 25.24
N ILE A 421 2.89 24.57 26.31
CA ILE A 421 1.49 24.26 26.65
C ILE A 421 0.59 24.76 25.53
N ALA A 422 0.79 25.99 25.05
CA ALA A 422 0.04 26.54 23.93
C ALA A 422 0.21 25.71 22.66
N SER A 423 1.44 25.42 22.26
CA SER A 423 1.73 24.61 21.06
C SER A 423 1.04 23.24 21.14
N ARG A 424 1.10 22.57 22.29
CA ARG A 424 0.46 21.28 22.49
C ARG A 424 -1.07 21.39 22.45
N ALA A 425 -1.65 22.37 23.15
CA ALA A 425 -3.09 22.63 23.16
C ALA A 425 -3.66 22.90 21.76
N ILE A 426 -2.97 23.70 20.95
CA ILE A 426 -3.37 24.01 19.58
C ILE A 426 -3.25 22.78 18.68
N SER A 427 -2.16 22.02 18.81
CA SER A 427 -1.96 20.78 18.04
C SER A 427 -3.04 19.72 18.32
N LEU A 428 -3.50 19.60 19.57
CA LEU A 428 -4.61 18.70 19.94
C LEU A 428 -5.95 19.08 19.31
N ASN A 429 -6.09 20.34 18.91
CA ASN A 429 -7.28 20.89 18.25
C ASN A 429 -7.11 20.93 16.72
N ASP A 430 -6.20 20.11 16.17
CA ASP A 430 -5.87 20.04 14.74
C ASP A 430 -5.36 21.38 14.17
N GLY A 431 -4.82 22.26 15.02
CA GLY A 431 -4.28 23.55 14.65
C GLY A 431 -2.76 23.58 14.52
N ALA A 432 -2.24 24.72 14.09
CA ALA A 432 -0.81 25.03 14.04
C ALA A 432 -0.51 26.34 14.77
N LEU A 433 0.60 26.37 15.51
CA LEU A 433 1.11 27.54 16.19
C LEU A 433 2.45 27.94 15.56
N THR A 434 2.58 29.19 15.14
CA THR A 434 3.80 29.74 14.53
C THR A 434 4.14 31.09 15.13
N ALA A 435 5.42 31.46 15.15
CA ALA A 435 5.85 32.79 15.60
C ALA A 435 6.70 33.47 14.53
N ARG A 436 6.62 34.79 14.48
CA ARG A 436 7.47 35.66 13.65
C ARG A 436 7.78 36.95 14.40
N ASN A 437 8.93 37.54 14.13
CA ASN A 437 9.22 38.90 14.61
C ASN A 437 8.53 39.94 13.73
N THR A 438 8.04 41.02 14.35
CA THR A 438 7.56 42.22 13.66
C THR A 438 8.52 43.38 13.89
N GLU A 439 8.23 44.56 13.35
CA GLU A 439 9.01 45.77 13.63
C GLU A 439 8.91 46.21 15.11
N HIS A 440 7.90 45.71 15.83
CA HIS A 440 7.54 46.16 17.17
C HIS A 440 7.71 45.10 18.25
N GLY A 441 7.66 43.80 17.92
CA GLY A 441 7.83 42.72 18.90
C GLY A 441 7.69 41.33 18.31
N LEU A 442 7.10 40.41 19.08
CA LEU A 442 6.79 39.05 18.64
C LEU A 442 5.32 38.93 18.24
N CYS A 443 5.08 38.26 17.13
CA CYS A 443 3.75 37.94 16.65
C CYS A 443 3.57 36.42 16.63
N VAL A 444 2.65 35.92 17.46
CA VAL A 444 2.26 34.52 17.53
C VAL A 444 0.96 34.32 16.78
N GLU A 445 0.94 33.34 15.90
CA GLU A 445 -0.17 33.05 15.00
C GLU A 445 -0.70 31.64 15.23
N ILE A 446 -1.99 31.55 15.51
CA ILE A 446 -2.75 30.31 15.73
C ILE A 446 -3.63 30.07 14.51
N ARG A 447 -3.42 28.96 13.80
CA ARG A 447 -4.29 28.52 12.70
C ARG A 447 -5.12 27.33 13.15
N LEU A 448 -6.44 27.42 13.01
CA LEU A 448 -7.38 26.34 13.37
C LEU A 448 -8.31 26.03 12.19
N PRO A 449 -8.67 24.75 11.97
CA PRO A 449 -9.64 24.39 10.93
C PRO A 449 -11.05 24.86 11.33
N SER A 450 -11.72 25.57 10.43
CA SER A 450 -13.11 26.00 10.64
C SER A 450 -14.05 24.79 10.58
N ALA A 451 -14.94 24.67 11.57
CA ALA A 451 -16.08 23.78 11.52
C ALA A 451 -17.18 24.47 10.69
N GLY A 452 -17.21 24.13 9.39
CA GLY A 452 -18.17 24.66 8.43
C GLY A 452 -19.63 24.37 8.71
#